data_AF-W8YLG5-F1
#
_entry.id   AF-W8YLG5-F1
#
_cell.length_a   1.000
_cell.length_b   1.000
_cell.length_c   1.000
_cell.angle_alpha   90.00
_cell.angle_beta   90.00
_cell.angle_gamma   90.00
#
_symmetry.space_group_name_H-M   'P 1'
#
loop_
_entity.id
_entity.type
_entity.pdbx_description
1 polymer ?
#
loop_
_entity_poly.entity_id
_entity_poly.type
_entity_poly.pdbx_seq_one_letter_code
_entity_poly.pdbx_strand_id
1 'polypeptide(L)'
;MNDTKICGYCWSEKILLHEFRHSHASYLINKGVSPLVVAQRLGHSDVATTLNTYSHLYPSKQAEALAFIEDDLAKKLPKCHQGL
;
A
#
# COMPACT_ATOMS: atom_id res chain seq x y z
N MET A 1 1.23 -24.86 -39.74
CA MET A 1 0.62 -23.96 -38.74
C MET A 1 1.78 -23.26 -38.02
N ASN A 2 2.68 -22.56 -38.71
CA ASN A 2 2.57 -21.31 -39.47
C ASN A 2 2.10 -20.16 -38.59
N ASP A 3 3.10 -19.32 -38.28
CA ASP A 3 3.03 -17.90 -37.91
C ASP A 3 3.17 -17.58 -36.42
N THR A 4 4.32 -17.96 -35.83
CA THR A 4 4.99 -17.19 -34.77
C THR A 4 5.37 -15.80 -35.31
N LYS A 5 4.37 -14.93 -35.51
CA LYS A 5 4.57 -13.50 -35.67
C LYS A 5 4.72 -12.87 -34.30
N ILE A 6 5.94 -12.94 -33.76
CA ILE A 6 6.39 -11.95 -32.77
C ILE A 6 6.60 -10.65 -33.56
N CYS A 7 5.55 -9.85 -33.68
CA CYS A 7 5.62 -8.43 -34.04
C CYS A 7 5.84 -7.68 -32.71
N GLY A 8 6.99 -7.10 -32.40
CA GLY A 8 7.66 -6.05 -33.16
C GLY A 8 7.20 -4.69 -32.63
N TYR A 9 7.86 -4.16 -31.59
CA TYR A 9 7.87 -2.72 -31.24
C TYR A 9 6.53 -1.95 -31.39
N CYS A 10 5.43 -2.45 -30.82
CA CYS A 10 4.21 -1.64 -30.68
C CYS A 10 4.38 -0.68 -29.48
N TRP A 11 5.14 0.40 -29.69
CA TRP A 11 5.26 1.52 -28.77
C TRP A 11 3.92 2.25 -28.68
N SER A 12 2.99 1.69 -27.90
CA SER A 12 1.91 2.50 -27.38
C SER A 12 2.47 3.28 -26.19
N GLU A 13 2.71 4.58 -26.39
CA GLU A 13 3.18 5.49 -25.32
C GLU A 13 2.34 5.40 -24.04
N LYS A 14 1.06 5.03 -24.19
CA LYS A 14 0.11 4.77 -23.10
C LYS A 14 0.57 3.67 -22.14
N ILE A 15 1.22 2.61 -22.63
CA ILE A 15 1.73 1.53 -21.77
C ILE A 15 2.88 2.07 -20.92
N LEU A 16 3.83 2.79 -21.52
CA LEU A 16 5.02 3.28 -20.81
C LEU A 16 4.67 4.23 -19.64
N LEU A 17 3.73 5.16 -19.86
CA LEU A 17 3.29 6.10 -18.83
C LEU A 17 2.56 5.39 -17.68
N HIS A 18 1.78 4.35 -18.00
CA HIS A 18 1.09 3.55 -17.01
C HIS A 18 2.08 2.75 -16.15
N GLU A 19 3.08 2.12 -16.77
CA GLU A 19 4.15 1.40 -16.05
C GLU A 19 4.99 2.32 -15.15
N PHE A 20 5.26 3.56 -15.59
CA PHE A 20 5.91 4.56 -14.75
C PHE A 20 5.08 4.90 -13.52
N ARG A 21 3.75 5.03 -13.69
CA ARG A 21 2.81 5.30 -12.59
C ARG A 21 2.80 4.16 -11.57
N HIS A 22 2.83 2.92 -12.03
CA HIS A 22 2.97 1.73 -11.17
C HIS A 22 4.30 1.69 -10.44
N SER A 23 5.40 1.98 -11.13
CA SER A 23 6.74 2.03 -10.53
C SER A 23 6.82 3.11 -9.45
N HIS A 24 6.25 4.29 -9.70
CA HIS A 24 6.20 5.39 -8.74
C HIS A 24 5.37 5.05 -7.50
N ALA A 25 4.18 4.47 -7.69
CA ALA A 25 3.33 4.03 -6.58
C ALA A 25 4.04 2.98 -5.72
N SER A 26 4.57 1.92 -6.34
CA SER A 26 5.30 0.85 -5.65
C SER A 26 6.49 1.37 -4.84
N TYR A 27 7.25 2.33 -5.40
CA TYR A 27 8.37 2.95 -4.70
C TYR A 27 7.94 3.70 -3.43
N LEU A 28 6.86 4.50 -3.50
CA LEU A 28 6.35 5.25 -2.36
C LEU A 28 5.80 4.33 -1.26
N ILE A 29 5.12 3.26 -1.66
CA ILE A 29 4.55 2.27 -0.74
C ILE A 29 5.66 1.55 0.01
N ASN A 30 6.71 1.14 -0.71
CA ASN A 30 7.87 0.49 -0.09
C ASN A 30 8.63 1.42 0.88
N LYS A 31 8.53 2.74 0.69
CA LYS A 31 9.05 3.73 1.64
C LYS A 31 8.16 3.95 2.86
N GLY A 32 7.02 3.26 2.96
CA GLY A 32 6.08 3.37 4.09
C GLY A 32 5.19 4.61 4.04
N VAL A 33 5.03 5.23 2.86
CA VAL A 33 4.12 6.37 2.70
C VAL A 33 2.67 5.91 2.84
N SER A 34 1.81 6.73 3.47
CA SER A 34 0.40 6.38 3.65
C SER A 34 -0.37 6.33 2.33
N PRO A 35 -1.36 5.44 2.20
CA PRO A 35 -2.15 5.28 0.97
C PRO A 35 -2.90 6.55 0.54
N LEU A 36 -3.28 7.40 1.50
CA LEU A 36 -3.91 8.69 1.23
C LEU A 36 -2.97 9.63 0.47
N VAL A 37 -1.71 9.74 0.91
CA VAL A 37 -0.71 10.62 0.29
C VAL A 37 -0.32 10.10 -1.09
N VAL A 38 -0.20 8.77 -1.23
CA VAL A 38 0.05 8.13 -2.53
C VAL A 38 -1.11 8.41 -3.49
N ALA A 39 -2.36 8.25 -3.07
CA ALA A 39 -3.54 8.53 -3.89
C ALA A 39 -3.59 10.00 -4.35
N GLN A 40 -3.32 10.95 -3.45
CA GLN A 40 -3.28 12.38 -3.78
C GLN A 40 -2.17 12.71 -4.79
N ARG A 41 -0.96 12.15 -4.64
CA ARG A 41 0.14 12.34 -5.60
C ARG A 41 -0.16 11.78 -6.98
N LEU A 42 -0.87 10.67 -7.03
CA LEU A 42 -1.30 10.04 -8.27
C LEU A 42 -2.49 10.78 -8.91
N GLY A 43 -3.16 11.67 -8.19
CA GLY A 43 -4.36 12.37 -8.65
C GLY A 43 -5.61 11.49 -8.65
N HIS A 44 -5.64 10.45 -7.81
CA HIS A 44 -6.87 9.68 -7.62
C HIS A 44 -7.84 10.45 -6.73
N SER A 45 -9.03 10.71 -7.25
CA SER A 45 -10.15 11.28 -6.48
C SER A 45 -10.59 10.36 -5.35
N ASP A 46 -10.40 9.05 -5.54
CA ASP A 46 -10.76 8.02 -4.59
C ASP A 46 -9.54 7.19 -4.17
N VAL A 47 -9.29 7.15 -2.87
CA VAL A 47 -8.19 6.39 -2.25
C VAL A 47 -8.43 4.89 -2.42
N ALA A 48 -9.68 4.43 -2.48
CA ALA A 48 -9.99 3.02 -2.64
C ALA A 48 -9.44 2.46 -3.95
N THR A 49 -9.33 3.28 -5.01
CA THR A 49 -8.69 2.85 -6.27
C THR A 49 -7.23 2.46 -6.04
N THR A 50 -6.45 3.29 -5.35
CA THR A 50 -5.05 3.01 -5.00
C THR A 50 -4.92 1.78 -4.10
N LEU A 51 -5.80 1.67 -3.10
CA LEU A 51 -5.80 0.55 -2.16
C LEU A 51 -6.18 -0.76 -2.87
N ASN A 52 -7.18 -0.77 -3.74
CA ASN A 52 -7.56 -1.96 -4.49
C ASN A 52 -6.42 -2.45 -5.38
N THR A 53 -5.65 -1.54 -6.00
CA THR A 53 -4.51 -1.92 -6.86
C THR A 53 -3.28 -2.35 -6.06
N TYR A 54 -2.91 -1.63 -5.00
CA TYR A 54 -1.61 -1.80 -4.32
C TYR A 54 -1.68 -2.29 -2.87
N SER A 55 -2.86 -2.68 -2.36
CA SER A 55 -3.06 -3.18 -0.99
C SER A 55 -2.04 -4.24 -0.57
N HIS A 56 -1.71 -5.16 -1.47
CA HIS A 56 -0.77 -6.25 -1.22
C HIS A 56 0.68 -5.81 -0.97
N LEU A 57 1.04 -4.57 -1.33
CA LEU A 57 2.38 -4.02 -1.09
C LEU A 57 2.52 -3.40 0.30
N TYR A 58 1.41 -3.15 1.00
CA TYR A 58 1.47 -2.56 2.33
C TYR A 58 1.81 -3.60 3.39
N PRO A 59 2.85 -3.37 4.20
CA PRO A 59 3.13 -4.26 5.32
C PRO A 59 1.97 -4.21 6.32
N SER A 60 1.59 -5.37 6.85
CA SER A 60 0.58 -5.45 7.91
C SER A 60 1.08 -4.71 9.15
N LYS A 61 0.44 -3.58 9.47
CA LYS A 61 0.71 -2.79 10.68
C LYS A 61 -0.12 -3.24 11.88
N GLN A 62 -0.79 -4.39 11.79
CA GLN A 62 -1.67 -4.90 12.84
C GLN A 62 -0.92 -5.16 14.15
N ALA A 63 0.31 -5.68 14.08
CA ALA A 63 1.12 -5.95 15.27
C ALA A 63 1.54 -4.65 16.00
N GLU A 64 1.94 -3.62 15.25
CA GLU A 64 2.22 -2.29 15.80
C GLU A 64 0.95 -1.69 16.44
N ALA A 65 -0.19 -1.77 15.75
CA ALA A 65 -1.47 -1.28 16.27
C ALA A 65 -1.87 -1.95 17.59
N LEU A 66 -1.67 -3.27 17.70
CA LEU A 66 -1.93 -4.02 18.92
C LEU A 66 -1.03 -3.55 20.07
N ALA A 67 0.26 -3.36 19.81
CA ALA A 67 1.20 -2.87 20.83
C ALA A 67 0.82 -1.49 21.38
N PHE A 68 0.34 -0.57 20.52
CA PHE A 68 -0.15 0.73 20.96
C PHE A 68 -1.40 0.62 21.84
N ILE A 69 -2.33 -0.26 21.48
CA ILE A 69 -3.55 -0.48 22.26
C ILE A 69 -3.21 -1.05 23.64
N GLU A 70 -2.30 -2.03 23.72
CA GLU A 70 -1.87 -2.63 24.99
C GLU A 70 -1.20 -1.61 25.91
N ASP A 71 -0.33 -0.75 25.38
CA ASP A 71 0.34 0.33 26.14
C ASP A 71 -0.67 1.35 26.69
N ASP A 72 -1.66 1.75 25.88
CA ASP A 72 -2.70 2.68 26.31
C ASP A 72 -3.63 2.08 27.38
N LEU A 73 -3.96 0.79 27.26
CA LEU A 73 -4.75 0.07 28.26
C LEU A 73 -3.97 -0.11 29.57
N ALA A 74 -2.67 -0.42 29.50
CA ALA A 74 -1.81 -0.58 30.67
C ALA A 74 -1.68 0.70 31.50
N LYS A 75 -1.70 1.88 30.87
CA LYS A 75 -1.67 3.18 31.56
C LYS A 75 -2.99 3.55 32.23
N LYS A 76 -4.12 3.14 31.65
CA LYS A 76 -5.46 3.51 32.14
C LYS A 76 -6.03 2.55 33.19
N LEU A 77 -5.59 1.30 33.20
CA LEU A 77 -6.09 0.34 34.17
C LEU A 77 -5.36 0.54 35.51
N PRO A 78 -6.06 0.91 36.60
CA PRO A 78 -5.48 0.75 37.92
C PRO A 78 -5.14 -0.74 38.07
N LYS A 79 -3.92 -1.05 38.54
CA LYS A 79 -3.56 -2.43 38.88
C LYS A 79 -4.59 -2.91 39.91
N CYS A 80 -5.61 -3.66 39.47
CA CYS A 80 -6.47 -4.37 40.40
C CYS A 80 -5.53 -5.23 41.23
N HIS A 81 -5.54 -4.98 42.53
CA HIS A 81 -4.72 -5.63 43.53
C HIS A 81 -4.70 -7.14 43.25
N GLN A 82 -3.62 -7.64 42.65
CA GLN A 82 -3.35 -9.07 42.59
C GLN A 82 -2.90 -9.48 43.99
N GLY A 83 -3.88 -9.65 44.85
CA GLY A 83 -3.78 -10.33 46.13
C GLY A 83 -4.60 -11.60 46.05
N LEU A 84 -3.91 -12.71 45.77
CA LEU A 84 -3.93 -14.00 46.47
C LEU A 84 -3.13 -15.02 45.65
#